data_AF-A0A6I3LFL5-F1
#
_entry.id   AF-A0A6I3LFL5-F1
#
_cell.length_a   1.000
_cell.length_b   1.000
_cell.length_c   1.000
_cell.angle_alpha   90.00
_cell.angle_beta   90.00
_cell.angle_gamma   90.00
#
_symmetry.space_group_name_H-M   'P 1'
#
loop_
_entity.id
_entity.type
_entity.pdbx_description
1 polymer ?
#
loop_
_entity_poly.entity_id
_entity_poly.type
_entity_poly.pdbx_seq_one_letter_code
_entity_poly.pdbx_strand_id
1 'polypeptide(L)'
;MIRRLAAAAAAALAAGVALSGCTPTIHLEPAPRANEPVCADVSVRVPEQIGDLARVWTDAQATAAWGDPTVVLFTCGLEPPAPTTLQCVTVSGVDWIVDETDFPSLRMTTYGRTPAAQVYVDTEEVSSNDVLAALSSAAGSLPKESECVSADEAEPAPDDATVAG
;
A
#
# COMPACT_ATOMS: atom_id res chain seq x y z
N MET A 1 35.65 19.12 41.78
CA MET A 1 34.20 19.32 41.60
C MET A 1 33.81 19.39 40.12
N ILE A 2 34.44 20.25 39.32
CA ILE A 2 34.17 20.44 37.87
C ILE A 2 34.26 19.13 37.03
N ARG A 3 35.27 18.27 37.25
CA ARG A 3 35.40 16.98 36.53
C ARG A 3 34.25 15.99 36.76
N ARG A 4 33.63 16.01 37.95
CA ARG A 4 32.50 15.12 38.27
C ARG A 4 31.19 15.61 37.63
N LEU A 5 31.03 16.92 37.52
CA LEU A 5 29.89 17.55 36.84
C LEU A 5 29.95 17.33 35.32
N ALA A 6 31.13 17.41 34.71
CA ALA A 6 31.32 17.12 33.29
C ALA A 6 31.01 15.65 32.93
N ALA A 7 31.43 14.70 33.79
CA ALA A 7 31.13 13.28 33.59
C ALA A 7 29.63 12.96 33.70
N ALA A 8 28.93 13.58 34.65
CA ALA A 8 27.48 13.40 34.80
C ALA A 8 26.69 13.98 33.61
N ALA A 9 27.10 15.14 33.10
CA ALA A 9 26.46 15.75 31.92
C ALA A 9 26.66 14.90 30.66
N ALA A 10 27.86 14.35 30.44
CA ALA A 10 28.14 13.46 29.32
C ALA A 10 27.32 12.16 29.39
N ALA A 11 27.19 11.57 30.58
CA ALA A 11 26.37 10.37 30.79
C ALA A 11 24.87 10.64 30.55
N ALA A 12 24.36 11.80 30.99
CA ALA A 12 22.97 12.19 30.74
C ALA A 12 22.70 12.46 29.25
N LEU A 13 23.65 13.07 28.53
CA LEU A 13 23.53 13.30 27.09
C LEU A 13 23.56 11.97 26.31
N ALA A 14 24.46 11.05 26.69
CA ALA A 14 24.55 9.73 26.09
C ALA A 14 23.28 8.89 26.36
N ALA A 15 22.72 8.98 27.57
CA ALA A 15 21.46 8.31 27.91
C ALA A 15 20.28 8.92 27.12
N GLY A 16 20.22 10.24 26.94
CA GLY A 16 19.17 10.90 26.16
C GLY A 16 19.13 10.45 24.69
N VAL A 17 20.30 10.30 24.05
CA VAL A 17 20.40 9.80 22.66
C VAL A 17 20.04 8.31 22.55
N ALA A 18 20.25 7.52 23.60
CA ALA A 18 19.91 6.11 23.59
C ALA A 18 18.40 5.83 23.68
N LEU A 19 17.59 6.79 24.17
CA LEU A 19 16.14 6.61 24.36
C LEU A 19 15.27 7.08 23.19
N SER A 20 15.83 7.76 22.18
CA SER A 20 15.05 8.29 21.04
C SER A 20 14.89 7.31 19.87
N GLY A 21 15.06 6.01 20.09
CA GLY A 21 15.10 4.99 19.03
C GLY A 21 13.82 4.18 18.81
N CYS A 22 12.76 4.40 19.58
CA CYS A 22 11.50 3.66 19.40
C CYS A 22 10.71 4.27 18.23
N THR A 23 10.92 3.76 17.02
CA THR A 23 10.05 4.06 15.88
C THR A 23 8.71 3.35 16.06
N PRO A 24 7.57 4.03 15.85
CA PRO A 24 6.27 3.39 15.95
C PRO A 24 6.17 2.25 14.92
N THR A 25 5.67 1.10 15.36
CA THR A 25 5.28 0.00 14.46
C THR A 25 3.78 0.14 14.19
N ILE A 26 3.41 0.15 12.92
CA ILE A 26 2.03 0.23 12.49
C ILE A 26 1.40 -1.16 12.59
N HIS A 27 0.35 -1.25 13.40
CA HIS A 27 -0.37 -2.50 13.60
C HIS A 27 -1.36 -2.70 12.45
N LEU A 28 -1.23 -3.80 11.72
CA LEU A 28 -2.11 -4.17 10.60
C LEU A 28 -2.58 -5.61 10.76
N GLU A 29 -3.64 -5.97 10.05
CA GLU A 29 -4.05 -7.36 9.92
C GLU A 29 -3.52 -7.91 8.58
N PRO A 30 -2.84 -9.07 8.55
CA PRO A 30 -2.45 -9.70 7.30
C PRO A 30 -3.68 -10.08 6.46
N ALA A 31 -3.57 -9.95 5.14
CA ALA A 31 -4.62 -10.45 4.25
C ALA A 31 -4.67 -11.99 4.26
N PRO A 32 -5.82 -12.60 3.90
CA PRO A 32 -6.01 -14.06 3.98
C PRO A 32 -4.96 -14.91 3.25
N ARG A 33 -4.34 -14.35 2.20
CA ARG A 33 -3.34 -15.02 1.36
C ARG A 33 -1.97 -14.35 1.44
N ALA A 34 -1.70 -13.59 2.51
CA ALA A 34 -0.43 -12.88 2.71
C ALA A 34 0.79 -13.81 2.78
N ASN A 35 0.59 -15.09 3.14
CA ASN A 35 1.63 -16.11 3.22
C ASN A 35 1.92 -16.82 1.89
N GLU A 36 1.26 -16.46 0.79
CA GLU A 36 1.58 -17.03 -0.52
C GLU A 36 3.01 -16.63 -0.95
N PRO A 37 3.80 -17.54 -1.57
CA PRO A 37 5.18 -17.26 -1.95
C PRO A 37 5.36 -16.01 -2.82
N VAL A 38 4.38 -15.73 -3.69
CA VAL A 38 4.40 -14.53 -4.54
C VAL A 38 4.29 -13.22 -3.74
N CYS A 39 3.64 -13.21 -2.57
CA CYS A 39 3.64 -12.03 -1.71
C CYS A 39 4.97 -11.83 -0.97
N ALA A 40 5.77 -12.88 -0.75
CA ALA A 40 7.15 -12.72 -0.29
C ALA A 40 8.01 -12.02 -1.36
N ASP A 41 7.80 -12.38 -2.63
CA ASP A 41 8.41 -11.70 -3.77
C ASP A 41 7.99 -10.21 -3.85
N VAL A 42 6.72 -9.90 -3.65
CA VAL A 42 6.24 -8.50 -3.55
C VAL A 42 6.95 -7.77 -2.40
N SER A 43 7.04 -8.40 -1.23
CA SER A 43 7.58 -7.77 -0.01
C SER A 43 9.05 -7.36 -0.12
N VAL A 44 9.85 -8.04 -0.94
CA VAL A 44 11.27 -7.68 -1.17
C VAL A 44 11.46 -6.63 -2.28
N ARG A 45 10.38 -6.29 -2.99
CA ARG A 45 10.38 -5.33 -4.11
C ARG A 45 9.73 -4.00 -3.76
N VAL A 46 9.04 -3.89 -2.62
CA VAL A 46 8.50 -2.60 -2.16
C VAL A 46 9.66 -1.63 -1.89
N PRO A 47 9.51 -0.34 -2.24
CA PRO A 47 10.59 0.63 -2.10
C PRO A 47 10.79 1.05 -0.63
N GLU A 48 12.02 1.39 -0.27
CA GLU A 48 12.32 1.98 1.05
C GLU A 48 11.79 3.42 1.19
N GLN A 49 11.42 4.07 0.08
CA GLN A 49 10.94 5.45 0.06
C GLN A 49 9.98 5.69 -1.10
N ILE A 50 8.93 6.48 -0.87
CA ILE A 50 7.97 6.95 -1.88
C ILE A 50 7.89 8.47 -1.79
N GLY A 51 8.38 9.17 -2.81
CA GLY A 51 8.58 10.62 -2.71
C GLY A 51 9.51 10.95 -1.54
N ASP A 52 9.07 11.82 -0.63
CA ASP A 52 9.79 12.15 0.60
C ASP A 52 9.44 11.22 1.79
N LEU A 53 8.49 10.30 1.62
CA LEU A 53 7.99 9.43 2.68
C LEU A 53 8.92 8.22 2.87
N ALA A 54 9.58 8.15 4.02
CA ALA A 54 10.36 6.98 4.41
C ALA A 54 9.45 5.81 4.82
N ARG A 55 9.88 4.59 4.52
CA ARG A 55 9.19 3.37 4.97
C ARG A 55 9.26 3.25 6.50
N VAL A 56 8.14 2.83 7.09
CA VAL A 56 8.01 2.54 8.53
C VAL A 56 7.68 1.07 8.75
N TRP A 57 7.92 0.57 9.97
CA TRP A 57 7.71 -0.83 10.29
C TRP A 57 6.23 -1.16 10.43
N THR A 58 5.85 -2.32 9.88
CA THR A 58 4.56 -2.98 10.10
C THR A 58 4.80 -4.34 10.75
N ASP A 59 3.80 -4.89 11.44
CA ASP A 59 3.90 -6.20 12.10
C ASP A 59 3.02 -7.30 11.48
N ALA A 60 2.38 -7.00 10.35
CA ALA A 60 1.64 -7.97 9.55
C ALA A 60 2.44 -8.47 8.34
N GLN A 61 2.24 -9.74 7.99
CA GLN A 61 2.86 -10.34 6.81
C GLN A 61 2.40 -9.64 5.53
N ALA A 62 3.33 -9.51 4.56
CA ALA A 62 3.08 -8.94 3.25
C ALA A 62 2.43 -7.54 3.28
N THR A 63 2.79 -6.75 4.30
CA THR A 63 2.40 -5.34 4.43
C THR A 63 3.60 -4.42 4.39
N ALA A 64 3.36 -3.17 4.02
CA ALA A 64 4.34 -2.08 4.11
C ALA A 64 3.61 -0.76 4.37
N ALA A 65 4.31 0.19 4.96
CA ALA A 65 3.77 1.51 5.27
C ALA A 65 4.83 2.59 5.06
N TRP A 66 4.42 3.81 4.72
CA TRP A 66 5.31 4.96 4.55
C TRP A 66 4.75 6.20 5.23
N GLY A 67 5.64 7.01 5.81
CA GLY A 67 5.32 8.24 6.54
C GLY A 67 5.13 8.04 8.05
N ASP A 68 5.36 9.13 8.80
CA ASP A 68 5.05 9.28 10.22
C ASP A 68 4.47 10.69 10.46
N PRO A 69 3.13 10.87 10.55
CA PRO A 69 2.09 9.83 10.56
C PRO A 69 1.99 9.06 9.23
N THR A 70 1.41 7.86 9.26
CA THR A 70 1.34 7.00 8.07
C THR A 70 0.43 7.59 6.98
N VAL A 71 1.00 7.73 5.78
CA VAL A 71 0.35 8.31 4.59
C VAL A 71 -0.02 7.23 3.56
N VAL A 72 0.80 6.18 3.47
CA VAL A 72 0.60 5.07 2.53
C VAL A 72 0.62 3.75 3.29
N LEU A 73 -0.38 2.91 3.05
CA LEU A 73 -0.46 1.53 3.55
C LEU A 73 -0.58 0.59 2.36
N PHE A 74 0.24 -0.46 2.32
CA PHE A 74 0.20 -1.48 1.28
C PHE A 74 0.03 -2.86 1.89
N THR A 75 -0.80 -3.67 1.26
CA THR A 75 -1.08 -5.06 1.65
C THR A 75 -1.13 -5.96 0.42
N CYS A 76 -0.42 -7.08 0.43
CA CYS A 76 -0.54 -8.15 -0.56
C CYS A 76 -1.27 -9.36 0.04
N GLY A 77 -1.98 -10.11 -0.80
CA GLY A 77 -2.65 -11.35 -0.38
C GLY A 77 -4.16 -11.23 -0.23
N LEU A 78 -4.77 -10.20 -0.83
CA LEU A 78 -6.22 -10.07 -0.86
C LEU A 78 -6.81 -11.04 -1.89
N GLU A 79 -8.09 -11.41 -1.71
CA GLU A 79 -8.89 -12.05 -2.75
C GLU A 79 -8.95 -11.14 -3.99
N PRO A 80 -8.86 -11.66 -5.23
CA PRO A 80 -8.90 -10.81 -6.41
C PRO A 80 -10.29 -10.17 -6.49
N PRO A 81 -10.38 -8.87 -6.77
CA PRO A 81 -11.67 -8.20 -6.87
C PRO A 81 -12.50 -8.81 -8.01
N ALA A 82 -13.78 -9.03 -7.76
CA ALA A 82 -14.74 -9.36 -8.81
C ALA A 82 -14.87 -8.19 -9.81
N PRO A 83 -15.39 -8.45 -11.03
CA PRO A 83 -15.71 -7.38 -11.97
C PRO A 83 -16.57 -6.29 -11.31
N THR A 84 -16.23 -5.03 -11.59
CA THR A 84 -16.80 -3.85 -10.93
C THR A 84 -17.01 -2.72 -11.93
N THR A 85 -17.88 -1.77 -11.58
CA THR A 85 -18.09 -0.52 -12.31
C THR A 85 -17.22 0.63 -11.80
N LEU A 86 -16.45 0.40 -10.74
CA LEU A 86 -15.46 1.36 -10.25
C LEU A 86 -14.40 1.65 -11.31
N GLN A 87 -13.79 2.83 -11.22
CA GLN A 87 -12.77 3.25 -12.18
C GLN A 87 -11.59 2.27 -12.15
N CYS A 88 -11.17 1.81 -13.33
CA CYS A 88 -9.98 1.00 -13.51
C CYS A 88 -8.92 1.84 -14.22
N VAL A 89 -7.74 1.99 -13.62
CA VAL A 89 -6.63 2.79 -14.16
C VAL A 89 -5.38 1.92 -14.32
N THR A 90 -4.66 2.12 -15.42
CA THR A 90 -3.37 1.46 -15.64
C THR A 90 -2.23 2.44 -15.34
N VAL A 91 -1.39 2.11 -14.36
CA VAL A 91 -0.18 2.88 -14.02
C VAL A 91 1.02 1.95 -14.08
N SER A 92 2.01 2.30 -14.90
CA SER A 92 3.25 1.53 -15.06
C SER A 92 3.02 0.04 -15.35
N GLY A 93 1.99 -0.30 -16.14
CA GLY A 93 1.65 -1.67 -16.53
C GLY A 93 0.93 -2.50 -15.45
N VAL A 94 0.51 -1.87 -14.35
CA VAL A 94 -0.34 -2.48 -13.34
C VAL A 94 -1.71 -1.82 -13.39
N ASP A 95 -2.73 -2.65 -13.47
CA ASP A 95 -4.14 -2.26 -13.50
C ASP A 95 -4.67 -2.15 -12.07
N TRP A 96 -5.37 -1.07 -11.73
CA TRP A 96 -5.86 -0.77 -10.39
C TRP A 96 -7.32 -0.33 -10.43
N ILE A 97 -8.16 -0.98 -9.63
CA ILE A 97 -9.49 -0.48 -9.29
C ILE A 97 -9.35 0.60 -8.23
N VAL A 98 -9.90 1.78 -8.50
CA VAL A 98 -9.90 2.94 -7.62
C VAL A 98 -11.25 3.03 -6.90
N ASP A 99 -11.20 3.04 -5.57
CA ASP A 99 -12.35 3.24 -4.70
C ASP A 99 -12.17 4.54 -3.90
N GLU A 100 -13.04 5.50 -4.19
CA GLU A 100 -13.00 6.86 -3.65
C GLU A 100 -13.97 7.05 -2.46
N THR A 101 -14.54 5.97 -1.92
CA THR A 101 -15.54 6.02 -0.83
C THR A 101 -15.03 6.81 0.39
N ASP A 102 -13.74 6.70 0.68
CA ASP A 102 -13.08 7.27 1.87
C ASP A 102 -12.22 8.52 1.54
N PHE A 103 -12.50 9.21 0.42
CA PHE A 103 -11.75 10.40 -0.01
C PHE A 103 -11.59 11.44 1.12
N PRO A 104 -10.39 12.01 1.36
CA PRO A 104 -9.20 12.02 0.49
C PRO A 104 -8.29 10.78 0.59
N SER A 105 -8.63 9.79 1.40
CA SER A 105 -7.92 8.51 1.44
C SER A 105 -8.41 7.59 0.31
N LEU A 106 -7.61 7.42 -0.74
CA LEU A 106 -7.93 6.54 -1.86
C LEU A 106 -7.54 5.09 -1.55
N ARG A 107 -8.49 4.17 -1.79
CA ARG A 107 -8.22 2.72 -1.77
C ARG A 107 -8.06 2.23 -3.20
N MET A 108 -6.88 1.72 -3.54
CA MET A 108 -6.58 1.21 -4.88
C MET A 108 -6.19 -0.28 -4.79
N THR A 109 -6.87 -1.14 -5.53
CA THR A 109 -6.64 -2.59 -5.52
C THR A 109 -6.24 -3.09 -6.89
N THR A 110 -5.20 -3.90 -7.01
CA THR A 110 -4.76 -4.44 -8.30
C THR A 110 -5.89 -5.25 -8.95
N TYR A 111 -6.16 -4.98 -10.22
CA TYR A 111 -7.12 -5.73 -11.03
C TYR A 111 -6.41 -6.78 -11.89
N GLY A 112 -7.08 -7.92 -12.06
CA GLY A 112 -6.58 -9.01 -12.89
C GLY A 112 -5.29 -9.64 -12.41
N ARG A 113 -5.01 -9.61 -11.11
CA ARG A 113 -3.83 -10.23 -10.50
C ARG A 113 -4.21 -11.09 -9.30
N THR A 114 -3.54 -12.23 -9.19
CA THR A 114 -3.81 -13.23 -8.14
C THR A 114 -2.52 -13.64 -7.42
N PRO A 115 -2.40 -13.40 -6.09
CA PRO A 115 -3.34 -12.65 -5.26
C PRO A 115 -3.38 -11.16 -5.59
N ALA A 116 -4.41 -10.46 -5.13
CA ALA A 116 -4.47 -9.01 -5.28
C ALA A 116 -3.62 -8.31 -4.20
N ALA A 117 -3.09 -7.15 -4.57
CA ALA A 117 -2.52 -6.19 -3.65
C ALA A 117 -3.41 -4.95 -3.56
N GLN A 118 -3.39 -4.28 -2.42
CA GLN A 118 -4.15 -3.09 -2.12
C GLN A 118 -3.23 -2.03 -1.54
N VAL A 119 -3.48 -0.77 -1.89
CA VAL A 119 -2.83 0.38 -1.30
C VAL A 119 -3.88 1.40 -0.85
N TYR A 120 -3.70 1.95 0.34
CA TYR A 120 -4.38 3.16 0.79
C TYR A 120 -3.41 4.34 0.70
N VAL A 121 -3.88 5.47 0.18
CA VAL A 121 -3.08 6.68 0.01
C VAL A 121 -3.86 7.89 0.49
N ASP A 122 -3.31 8.63 1.45
CA ASP A 122 -3.79 9.97 1.75
C ASP A 122 -3.31 10.95 0.66
N THR A 123 -4.25 11.38 -0.17
CA THR A 123 -3.96 12.21 -1.34
C THR A 123 -3.70 13.68 -1.02
N GLU A 124 -3.91 14.11 0.23
CA GLU A 124 -3.53 15.45 0.67
C GLU A 124 -2.01 15.58 0.86
N GLU A 125 -1.33 14.46 1.12
CA GLU A 125 0.11 14.41 1.43
C GLU A 125 0.97 13.92 0.25
N VAL A 126 0.44 13.03 -0.60
CA VAL A 126 1.19 12.47 -1.75
C VAL A 126 0.30 12.15 -2.95
N SER A 127 0.85 12.28 -4.16
CA SER A 127 0.18 11.89 -5.41
C SER A 127 -0.05 10.38 -5.47
N SER A 128 -1.30 9.96 -5.68
CA SER A 128 -1.65 8.55 -5.87
C SER A 128 -0.92 7.93 -7.06
N ASN A 129 -0.78 8.65 -8.18
CA ASN A 129 -0.03 8.18 -9.34
C ASN A 129 1.45 7.92 -9.04
N ASP A 130 2.07 8.77 -8.21
CA ASP A 130 3.48 8.60 -7.83
C ASP A 130 3.65 7.36 -6.93
N VAL A 131 2.70 7.15 -6.00
CA VAL A 131 2.65 5.93 -5.17
C VAL A 131 2.48 4.68 -6.04
N LEU A 132 1.52 4.67 -6.96
CA LEU A 132 1.30 3.54 -7.86
C LEU A 132 2.50 3.26 -8.76
N ALA A 133 3.15 4.31 -9.27
CA ALA A 133 4.37 4.18 -10.05
C ALA A 133 5.52 3.58 -9.22
N ALA A 134 5.71 4.04 -7.98
CA ALA A 134 6.73 3.52 -7.07
C ALA A 134 6.50 2.05 -6.69
N LEU A 135 5.24 1.63 -6.54
CA LEU A 135 4.86 0.26 -6.20
C LEU A 135 4.78 -0.68 -7.42
N SER A 136 4.90 -0.16 -8.65
CA SER A 136 4.72 -0.93 -9.88
C SER A 136 5.65 -2.14 -10.02
N SER A 137 6.90 -2.04 -9.53
CA SER A 137 7.83 -3.17 -9.55
C SER A 137 7.36 -4.31 -8.64
N ALA A 138 6.82 -3.96 -7.46
CA ALA A 138 6.30 -4.93 -6.50
C ALA A 138 4.98 -5.54 -7.00
N ALA A 139 3.97 -4.70 -7.25
CA ALA A 139 2.65 -5.16 -7.70
C ALA A 139 2.72 -5.84 -9.08
N GLY A 140 3.61 -5.39 -9.97
CA GLY A 140 3.82 -5.96 -11.30
C GLY A 140 4.36 -7.38 -11.29
N SER A 141 4.99 -7.82 -10.20
CA SER A 141 5.50 -9.19 -10.03
C SER A 141 4.41 -10.24 -9.79
N LEU A 142 3.21 -9.81 -9.40
CA LEU A 142 2.06 -10.69 -9.22
C LEU A 142 1.61 -11.25 -10.59
N PRO A 143 1.21 -12.53 -10.68
CA PRO A 143 0.65 -13.10 -11.91
C PRO A 143 -0.50 -12.24 -12.47
N LYS A 144 -0.47 -11.91 -13.76
CA LYS A 144 -1.52 -11.16 -14.47
C LYS A 144 -2.41 -12.13 -15.25
N GLU A 145 -3.72 -12.00 -15.08
CA GLU A 145 -4.78 -12.84 -15.65
C GLU A 145 -5.81 -12.03 -16.46
N SER A 146 -6.03 -10.76 -16.10
CA SER A 146 -6.88 -9.83 -16.83
C SER A 146 -6.36 -8.39 -16.72
N GLU A 147 -7.01 -7.45 -17.39
CA GLU A 147 -6.61 -6.03 -17.44
C GLU A 147 -7.80 -5.10 -17.54
N CYS A 148 -7.59 -3.81 -17.25
CA CYS A 148 -8.63 -2.81 -17.45
C CYS A 148 -9.06 -2.80 -18.93
N VAL A 149 -10.37 -2.82 -19.17
CA VAL A 149 -10.93 -2.69 -20.52
C VAL A 149 -11.34 -1.24 -20.77
N SER A 150 -11.22 -0.79 -22.01
CA SER A 150 -11.67 0.54 -22.41
C SER A 150 -13.20 0.60 -22.42
N ALA A 151 -13.78 1.80 -22.28
CA ALA A 151 -15.24 1.96 -22.32
C ALA A 151 -15.89 1.42 -23.60
N ASP A 152 -15.16 1.39 -24.72
CA ASP A 152 -15.63 0.87 -26.01
C ASP A 152 -15.64 -0.68 -26.08
N GLU A 153 -14.94 -1.35 -25.16
CA GLU A 153 -14.79 -2.81 -25.09
C GLU A 153 -15.67 -3.43 -23.98
N ALA A 154 -16.31 -2.60 -23.16
CA ALA A 154 -17.22 -3.06 -22.12
C ALA A 154 -18.50 -3.61 -22.75
N GLU A 155 -18.70 -4.93 -22.70
CA GLU A 155 -19.99 -5.53 -23.03
C GLU A 155 -21.06 -4.96 -22.08
N PRO A 156 -22.17 -4.41 -22.60
CA PRO A 156 -23.22 -3.85 -21.75
C PRO A 156 -23.78 -4.95 -20.85
N ALA A 157 -23.86 -4.67 -19.55
CA ALA A 157 -24.50 -5.57 -18.60
C ALA A 157 -25.93 -5.87 -19.07
N PRO A 158 -26.41 -7.13 -18.98
CA PRO A 158 -27.77 -7.46 -19.38
C PRO A 158 -28.75 -6.68 -18.51
N ASP A 159 -29.56 -5.83 -19.15
CA ASP A 159 -30.63 -5.07 -18.50
C ASP A 159 -31.64 -6.07 -17.87
N ASP A 160 -31.70 -6.08 -16.54
CA ASP A 160 -32.73 -6.80 -15.78
C ASP A 160 -34.04 -6.01 -15.82
N ALA A 161 -34.55 -5.79 -17.03
CA ALA A 161 -35.77 -5.05 -17.33
C ALA A 161 -36.60 -5.77 -18.40
N THR A 162 -36.88 -7.06 -18.21
CA THR A 162 -38.05 -7.71 -18.83
C THR A 162 -38.56 -8.86 -17.94
N VAL A 163 -39.27 -8.51 -16.85
CA VAL A 163 -40.35 -9.36 -16.33
C VAL A 163 -41.53 -8.46 -15.99
N ALA A 164 -42.28 -8.09 -17.03
CA ALA A 164 -43.68 -7.72 -16.91
C ALA A 164 -44.43 -8.40 -18.05
N GLY A 165 -45.13 -9.48 -17.72
CA GLY A 165 -46.07 -10.21 -18.55
C GLY A 165 -47.09 -10.89 -17.65
#